data_AF-A0A3N7HQI7-F1
#
_entry.id   AF-A0A3N7HQI7-F1
#
_cell.length_a   1.000
_cell.length_b   1.000
_cell.length_c   1.000
_cell.angle_alpha   90.00
_cell.angle_beta   90.00
_cell.angle_gamma   90.00
#
_symmetry.space_group_name_H-M   'P 1'
#
loop_
_entity.id
_entity.type
_entity.pdbx_description
1 polymer ?
#
loop_
_entity_poly.entity_id
_entity_poly.type
_entity_poly.pdbx_seq_one_letter_code
_entity_poly.pdbx_strand_id
1 'polypeptide(L)'
;MANAPKTSTIKKEKSNSTSNVFASLAIIICFIIGALVWRYIMGDPNNFVDQNPENRPVEGNYLGMVYHAGYVVPVLLGLFLMVWVFAIERFIVISRASGKGNV
;
A
#
# COMPACT_ATOMS: atom_id res chain seq x y z
N MET A 1 -54.02 29.87 8.19
CA MET A 1 -53.52 28.87 7.23
C MET A 1 -52.03 28.70 7.47
N ALA A 2 -51.63 27.62 8.16
CA ALA A 2 -50.23 27.38 8.50
C ALA A 2 -49.46 26.93 7.23
N ASN A 3 -48.40 27.65 6.88
CA ASN A 3 -47.53 27.31 5.76
C ASN A 3 -46.66 26.10 6.16
N ALA A 4 -46.83 24.98 5.47
CA ALA A 4 -46.09 23.74 5.72
C ALA A 4 -44.56 23.96 5.59
N PRO A 5 -43.74 23.32 6.44
CA PRO A 5 -42.29 23.37 6.31
C PRO A 5 -41.88 22.68 5.00
N LYS A 6 -41.18 23.42 4.13
CA LYS A 6 -40.63 22.89 2.88
C LYS A 6 -39.63 21.79 3.23
N THR A 7 -39.88 20.56 2.81
CA THR A 7 -38.94 19.44 2.90
C THR A 7 -37.64 19.84 2.22
N SER A 8 -36.60 20.08 3.00
CA SER A 8 -35.25 20.18 2.49
C SER A 8 -34.94 18.88 1.76
N THR A 9 -34.75 18.98 0.44
CA THR A 9 -34.19 17.89 -0.35
C THR A 9 -32.96 17.38 0.37
N ILE A 10 -33.00 16.15 0.87
CA ILE A 10 -31.82 15.46 1.39
C ILE A 10 -30.82 15.49 0.25
N LYS A 11 -29.85 16.40 0.35
CA LYS A 11 -28.68 16.43 -0.49
C LYS A 11 -28.07 15.05 -0.24
N LYS A 12 -28.26 14.12 -1.19
CA LYS A 12 -27.61 12.80 -1.15
C LYS A 12 -26.16 13.10 -0.90
N GLU A 13 -25.71 12.87 0.33
CA GLU A 13 -24.30 12.95 0.65
C GLU A 13 -23.61 12.10 -0.38
N LYS A 14 -22.64 12.69 -1.07
CA LYS A 14 -21.84 12.03 -2.09
C LYS A 14 -20.98 11.00 -1.35
N SER A 15 -21.61 9.91 -0.95
CA SER A 15 -21.08 8.84 -0.12
C SER A 15 -19.85 8.27 -0.81
N ASN A 16 -18.68 8.49 -0.21
CA ASN A 16 -17.49 7.63 -0.12
C ASN A 16 -17.09 6.73 -1.31
N SER A 17 -17.54 7.01 -2.53
CA SER A 17 -17.28 6.16 -3.68
C SER A 17 -15.83 6.28 -4.16
N THR A 18 -15.21 7.44 -3.95
CA THR A 18 -13.80 7.70 -4.33
C THR A 18 -12.79 6.99 -3.43
N SER A 19 -13.07 6.83 -2.12
CA SER A 19 -12.13 6.17 -1.20
C SER A 19 -12.05 4.65 -1.44
N ASN A 20 -13.19 4.01 -1.77
CA ASN A 20 -13.23 2.57 -2.01
C ASN A 20 -12.49 2.14 -3.30
N VAL A 21 -12.55 2.96 -4.36
CA VAL A 21 -11.84 2.69 -5.63
C VAL A 21 -10.33 2.86 -5.45
N PHE A 22 -9.91 3.89 -4.70
CA PHE A 22 -8.50 4.13 -4.42
C PHE A 22 -7.89 2.97 -3.61
N ALA A 23 -8.57 2.49 -2.57
CA ALA A 23 -8.12 1.36 -1.77
C ALA A 23 -7.98 0.06 -2.60
N SER A 24 -8.95 -0.24 -3.47
CA SER A 24 -8.91 -1.39 -4.39
C SER A 24 -7.68 -1.34 -5.32
N LEU A 25 -7.43 -0.17 -5.92
CA LEU A 25 -6.30 0.01 -6.84
C LEU A 25 -4.96 -0.05 -6.10
N ALA A 26 -4.88 0.54 -4.91
CA ALA A 26 -3.67 0.56 -4.08
C ALA A 26 -3.21 -0.87 -3.71
N ILE A 27 -4.14 -1.77 -3.41
CA ILE A 27 -3.82 -3.17 -3.08
C ILE A 27 -3.09 -3.86 -4.24
N ILE A 28 -3.64 -3.77 -5.46
CA ILE A 28 -3.04 -4.40 -6.65
C ILE A 28 -1.64 -3.82 -6.91
N ILE A 29 -1.49 -2.50 -6.82
CA ILE A 29 -0.21 -1.81 -7.02
C ILE A 29 0.81 -2.25 -5.97
N CYS A 30 0.43 -2.42 -4.69
CA CYS A 30 1.35 -2.85 -3.63
C CYS A 30 1.94 -4.23 -3.90
N PHE A 31 1.13 -5.19 -4.38
CA PHE A 31 1.63 -6.53 -4.73
C PHE A 31 2.56 -6.50 -5.95
N ILE A 32 2.26 -5.67 -6.96
CA ILE A 32 3.13 -5.49 -8.12
C ILE A 32 4.47 -4.90 -7.68
N ILE A 33 4.46 -3.84 -6.87
CA ILE A 33 5.69 -3.21 -6.35
C ILE A 33 6.48 -4.21 -5.50
N GLY A 34 5.83 -4.96 -4.61
CA GLY A 34 6.49 -6.00 -3.80
C GLY A 34 7.17 -7.08 -4.65
N ALA A 35 6.53 -7.51 -5.74
CA ALA A 35 7.12 -8.46 -6.69
C ALA A 35 8.30 -7.87 -7.46
N LEU A 36 8.21 -6.60 -7.88
CA LEU A 36 9.30 -5.91 -8.57
C LEU A 36 10.51 -5.71 -7.66
N VAL A 37 10.29 -5.27 -6.42
CA VAL A 37 11.36 -5.11 -5.42
C VAL A 37 12.06 -6.43 -5.16
N TRP A 38 11.31 -7.51 -4.96
CA TRP A 38 11.91 -8.83 -4.75
C TRP A 38 12.75 -9.27 -5.96
N ARG A 39 12.22 -9.16 -7.18
CA ARG A 39 12.92 -9.60 -8.40
C ARG A 39 14.18 -8.77 -8.70
N TYR A 40 14.08 -7.45 -8.62
CA TYR A 40 15.12 -6.55 -9.14
C TYR A 40 16.11 -6.05 -8.08
N ILE A 41 15.68 -5.87 -6.82
CA ILE A 41 16.56 -5.36 -5.77
C ILE A 41 17.18 -6.52 -5.00
N MET A 42 16.37 -7.49 -4.60
CA MET A 42 16.84 -8.61 -3.78
C MET A 42 17.46 -9.71 -4.64
N GLY A 43 16.91 -9.94 -5.84
CA GLY A 43 17.41 -10.88 -6.84
C GLY A 43 18.59 -10.38 -7.68
N ASP A 44 19.21 -9.25 -7.33
CA ASP A 44 20.39 -8.75 -8.05
C ASP A 44 21.53 -9.80 -7.99
N PRO A 45 22.11 -10.19 -9.14
CA PRO A 45 23.20 -11.17 -9.21
C PRO A 45 24.37 -10.88 -8.27
N ASN A 46 24.65 -9.59 -7.99
CA ASN A 46 25.73 -9.19 -7.09
C ASN A 46 25.48 -9.59 -5.62
N ASN A 47 24.26 -9.99 -5.27
CA ASN A 47 23.92 -10.47 -3.93
C ASN A 47 24.26 -11.96 -3.72
N PHE A 48 24.66 -12.68 -4.78
CA PHE A 48 24.86 -14.13 -4.76
C PHE A 48 26.28 -14.53 -5.13
N VAL A 49 26.73 -15.66 -4.59
CA VAL A 49 28.05 -16.22 -4.87
C VAL A 49 28.17 -16.57 -6.36
N ASP A 50 29.29 -16.22 -6.96
CA ASP A 50 29.57 -16.38 -8.40
C ASP A 50 28.57 -15.66 -9.32
N GLN A 51 27.89 -14.62 -8.81
CA GLN A 51 26.89 -13.86 -9.54
C GLN A 51 25.71 -14.71 -10.07
N ASN A 52 25.42 -15.82 -9.38
CA ASN A 52 24.33 -16.73 -9.76
C ASN A 52 23.23 -16.75 -8.68
N PRO A 53 22.00 -16.27 -8.98
CA PRO A 53 20.87 -16.29 -8.03
C PRO A 53 20.43 -17.67 -7.52
N GLU A 54 20.85 -18.74 -8.19
CA GLU A 54 20.63 -20.13 -7.74
C GLU A 54 21.64 -20.56 -6.67
N ASN A 55 22.81 -19.92 -6.63
CA ASN A 55 23.85 -20.18 -5.64
C ASN A 55 23.52 -19.48 -4.33
N ARG A 56 24.26 -19.85 -3.29
CA ARG A 56 24.05 -19.34 -1.93
C ARG A 56 24.25 -17.81 -1.92
N PRO A 57 23.52 -17.07 -1.07
CA PRO A 57 23.73 -15.63 -0.93
C PRO A 57 25.12 -15.37 -0.36
N VAL A 58 25.74 -14.26 -0.75
CA VAL A 58 27.05 -13.86 -0.20
C VAL A 58 26.90 -13.65 1.31
N GLU A 59 27.82 -14.20 2.11
CA GLU A 59 27.82 -14.03 3.56
C GLU A 59 27.85 -12.54 3.93
N GLY A 60 26.88 -12.11 4.74
CA GLY A 60 26.70 -10.70 5.11
C GLY A 60 25.76 -9.90 4.19
N ASN A 61 25.36 -10.44 3.03
CA ASN A 61 24.38 -9.78 2.17
C ASN A 61 22.94 -10.24 2.51
N TYR A 62 22.28 -9.45 3.36
CA TYR A 62 20.91 -9.72 3.80
C TYR A 62 19.88 -9.71 2.66
N LEU A 63 20.11 -8.95 1.58
CA LEU A 63 19.17 -8.88 0.44
C LEU A 63 19.11 -10.20 -0.33
N GLY A 64 20.27 -10.82 -0.58
CA GLY A 64 20.34 -12.14 -1.20
C GLY A 64 19.75 -13.22 -0.29
N MET A 65 20.00 -13.14 1.02
CA MET A 65 19.44 -14.09 2.00
C MET A 65 17.91 -14.02 2.05
N VAL A 66 17.35 -12.81 2.00
CA VAL A 66 15.90 -12.61 1.91
C VAL A 66 15.38 -13.14 0.56
N TYR A 67 16.06 -12.89 -0.56
CA TYR A 67 15.63 -13.44 -1.86
C TYR A 67 15.50 -14.97 -1.86
N HIS A 68 16.45 -15.68 -1.22
CA HIS A 68 16.42 -17.14 -1.08
C HIS A 68 15.27 -17.70 -0.24
N ALA A 69 14.62 -16.90 0.60
CA ALA A 69 13.41 -17.34 1.28
C ALA A 69 12.27 -17.64 0.28
N GLY A 70 12.42 -17.23 -0.98
CA GLY A 70 11.58 -17.64 -2.10
C GLY A 70 10.35 -16.74 -2.26
N TYR A 71 9.34 -17.27 -2.95
CA TYR A 71 8.13 -16.54 -3.33
C TYR A 71 7.28 -16.03 -2.15
N VAL A 72 7.60 -16.42 -0.91
CA VAL A 72 6.94 -15.87 0.28
C VAL A 72 7.28 -14.39 0.50
N VAL A 73 8.48 -13.95 0.13
CA VAL A 73 8.95 -12.58 0.35
C VAL A 73 8.16 -11.52 -0.39
N PRO A 74 7.88 -11.63 -1.71
CA PRO A 74 7.10 -10.62 -2.41
C PRO A 74 5.68 -10.49 -1.85
N VAL A 75 5.10 -11.58 -1.32
CA VAL A 75 3.80 -11.55 -0.64
C VAL A 75 3.90 -10.79 0.69
N LEU A 76 4.90 -11.09 1.52
CA LEU A 76 5.13 -10.38 2.78
C LEU A 76 5.44 -8.89 2.57
N LEU A 77 6.24 -8.55 1.57
CA LEU A 77 6.50 -7.16 1.18
C LEU A 77 5.22 -6.47 0.69
N GLY A 78 4.42 -7.14 -0.13
CA GLY A 78 3.13 -6.61 -0.59
C GLY A 78 2.18 -6.32 0.58
N LEU A 79 2.08 -7.25 1.53
CA LEU A 79 1.28 -7.06 2.75
C LEU A 79 1.82 -5.94 3.64
N PHE A 80 3.14 -5.85 3.79
CA PHE A 80 3.78 -4.77 4.54
C PHE A 80 3.49 -3.39 3.91
N LEU A 81 3.69 -3.27 2.59
CA LEU A 81 3.39 -2.05 1.84
C LEU A 81 1.90 -1.69 1.92
N MET A 82 1.01 -2.68 1.85
CA MET A 82 -0.44 -2.46 1.99
C MET A 82 -0.77 -1.81 3.34
N VAL A 83 -0.25 -2.35 4.45
CA VAL A 83 -0.47 -1.78 5.79
C VAL A 83 0.08 -0.36 5.86
N TRP A 84 1.25 -0.12 5.26
CA TRP A 84 1.89 1.19 5.24
C TRP A 84 1.09 2.23 4.45
N VAL A 85 0.62 1.87 3.25
CA VAL A 85 -0.22 2.73 2.41
C VAL A 85 -1.54 3.05 3.11
N PHE A 86 -2.20 2.06 3.72
CA PHE A 86 -3.44 2.28 4.46
C PHE A 86 -3.24 3.20 5.67
N ALA A 87 -2.11 3.09 6.38
CA ALA A 87 -1.77 3.97 7.49
C ALA A 87 -1.59 5.43 7.02
N ILE A 88 -0.87 5.65 5.92
CA ILE A 88 -0.66 7.01 5.37
C ILE A 88 -1.96 7.58 4.81
N GLU A 89 -2.69 6.80 4.02
CA GLU A 89 -3.99 7.22 3.47
C GLU A 89 -4.89 7.68 4.61
N ARG A 90 -4.98 6.87 5.67
CA ARG A 90 -5.78 7.20 6.85
C ARG A 90 -5.27 8.46 7.55
N PHE A 91 -3.97 8.63 7.69
CA PHE A 91 -3.38 9.85 8.27
C PHE A 91 -3.77 11.10 7.47
N ILE A 92 -3.67 11.06 6.15
CA ILE A 92 -4.03 12.18 5.26
C ILE A 92 -5.53 12.45 5.28
N VAL A 93 -6.37 11.41 5.23
CA VAL A 93 -7.84 11.55 5.26
C VAL A 93 -8.29 12.17 6.58
N ILE A 94 -7.79 11.68 7.71
CA ILE A 94 -8.08 12.27 9.03
C ILE A 94 -7.55 13.70 9.11
N SER A 95 -6.31 13.94 8.67
CA SER A 95 -5.72 15.30 8.68
C SER A 95 -6.52 16.29 7.83
N ARG A 96 -7.05 15.88 6.68
CA ARG A 96 -7.91 16.71 5.84
C ARG A 96 -9.31 16.91 6.43
N ALA A 97 -9.88 15.87 7.04
CA ALA A 97 -11.18 15.95 7.68
C ALA A 97 -11.16 16.76 8.99
N SER A 98 -10.02 16.82 9.70
CA SER A 98 -9.90 17.53 10.97
C SER A 98 -10.07 19.05 10.83
N GLY A 99 -10.02 19.59 9.61
CA GLY A 99 -10.20 21.01 9.32
C GLY A 99 -9.10 21.88 9.92
N LYS A 100 -8.90 23.09 9.38
CA LYS A 100 -8.06 24.12 10.01
C LYS A 100 -8.83 24.80 11.15
N GLY A 101 -9.43 23.98 12.02
CA GLY A 101 -10.30 24.40 13.10
C GLY A 101 -9.45 24.88 14.27
N ASN A 102 -9.30 26.20 14.37
CA ASN A 102 -9.06 26.87 15.64
C ASN A 102 -10.28 26.58 16.54
N VAL A 103 -10.14 25.61 17.45
CA VAL A 103 -10.89 25.55 18.71
C VAL A 103 -10.00 26.05 19.83
#